data_AF-A0A6L6L8R3-F1
#
_entry.id   AF-A0A6L6L8R3-F1
#
_cell.length_a   1.000
_cell.length_b   1.000
_cell.length_c   1.000
_cell.angle_alpha   90.00
_cell.angle_beta   90.00
_cell.angle_gamma   90.00
#
_symmetry.space_group_name_H-M   'P 1'
#
loop_
_entity.id
_entity.type
_entity.pdbx_description
1 polymer ?
#
loop_
_entity_poly.entity_id
_entity_poly.type
_entity_poly.pdbx_seq_one_letter_code
_entity_poly.pdbx_strand_id
1 'polypeptide(L)' 'MKCTNCGNTNISQTANFCIICGKKLKKGCKCWVKKQDNYDCGKDSCPGYGLFLQESKSKR' A
#
# COMPACT_ATOMS: atom_id res chain seq x y z
N MET A 1 0.27 15.78 -2.63
CA MET A 1 0.21 14.96 -3.88
C MET A 1 -1.25 14.68 -4.21
N LYS A 2 -1.63 14.44 -5.47
CA LYS A 2 -3.03 14.14 -5.82
C LYS A 2 -3.19 12.66 -6.20
N CYS A 3 -4.17 11.97 -5.61
CA CYS A 3 -4.50 10.61 -6.03
C CYS A 3 -5.15 10.66 -7.41
N THR A 4 -4.62 9.90 -8.35
CA THR A 4 -5.17 9.79 -9.71
C THR A 4 -6.46 8.97 -9.77
N ASN A 5 -6.84 8.26 -8.70
CA ASN A 5 -8.11 7.52 -8.64
C ASN A 5 -9.28 8.38 -8.18
N CYS A 6 -9.15 8.95 -6.98
CA CYS A 6 -10.26 9.61 -6.29
C CYS A 6 -10.09 11.14 -6.25
N GLY A 7 -9.00 11.67 -6.80
CA GLY A 7 -8.73 13.10 -6.80
C GLY A 7 -8.31 13.67 -5.44
N ASN A 8 -8.18 12.86 -4.39
CA ASN A 8 -7.78 13.34 -3.07
C ASN A 8 -6.41 14.06 -3.13
N THR A 9 -6.34 15.27 -2.59
CA THR A 9 -5.14 16.11 -2.52
C THR A 9 -4.45 16.07 -1.15
N ASN A 10 -5.17 15.61 -0.12
CA ASN A 10 -4.65 15.40 1.24
C ASN A 10 -3.88 14.09 1.32
N ILE A 11 -2.71 14.07 0.68
CA ILE A 11 -1.83 12.92 0.62
C ILE A 11 -0.43 13.37 0.99
N SER A 12 0.07 12.83 2.10
CA SER A 12 1.44 13.03 2.54
C SER A 12 2.42 12.57 1.47
N GLN A 13 3.52 13.29 1.27
CA GLN A 13 4.61 12.88 0.39
C GLN A 13 5.23 11.53 0.80
N THR A 14 5.10 11.13 2.06
CA THR A 14 5.54 9.82 2.57
C THR A 14 4.46 8.74 2.46
N ALA A 15 3.23 9.09 2.05
CA ALA A 15 2.15 8.12 1.90
C ALA A 15 2.40 7.21 0.69
N ASN A 16 2.27 5.91 0.92
CA ASN A 16 2.40 4.87 -0.10
C ASN A 16 1.07 4.53 -0.79
N PHE A 17 -0.03 4.73 -0.06
CA PHE A 17 -1.39 4.49 -0.54
C PHE A 17 -2.27 5.68 -0.21
N CYS A 18 -3.30 5.89 -1.01
CA CYS A 18 -4.29 6.92 -0.73
C CYS A 18 -5.11 6.51 0.51
N ILE A 19 -5.17 7.39 1.52
CA ILE A 19 -5.97 7.15 2.73
C ILE A 19 -7.47 7.05 2.47
N ILE A 20 -7.94 7.60 1.34
CA ILE A 20 -9.36 7.64 0.99
C ILE A 20 -9.76 6.39 0.19
N CYS A 21 -9.01 6.06 -0.86
CA CYS A 21 -9.40 4.99 -1.79
C CYS A 21 -8.47 3.76 -1.78
N GLY A 22 -7.42 3.76 -0.97
CA GLY A 22 -6.46 2.66 -0.89
C GLY A 22 -5.56 2.47 -2.12
N LYS A 23 -5.71 3.29 -3.18
CA LYS A 23 -4.89 3.14 -4.39
C LYS A 23 -3.42 3.38 -4.11
N LYS A 24 -2.58 2.54 -4.70
CA LYS A 24 -1.12 2.65 -4.65
C LYS A 24 -0.66 3.95 -5.32
N LEU A 25 0.15 4.73 -4.59
CA LEU A 25 0.69 6.01 -5.03
C LEU A 25 2.16 5.91 -5.43
N LYS A 26 2.89 4.97 -4.84
CA LYS A 26 4.32 4.71 -5.11
C LYS A 26 4.53 3.24 -5.42
N LYS A 27 5.48 2.93 -6.33
CA LYS A 27 5.85 1.55 -6.70
C LYS A 27 6.40 0.78 -5.48
N GLY A 28 7.48 1.25 -4.89
CA GLY A 28 8.04 0.70 -3.66
C GLY A 28 7.49 1.41 -2.42
N CYS A 29 7.25 0.64 -1.36
CA CYS A 29 6.86 1.16 -0.05
C CYS A 29 7.71 0.56 1.07
N LYS A 30 7.86 1.30 2.17
CA LYS A 30 8.33 0.72 3.42
C LYS A 30 7.18 -0.07 4.03
N CYS A 31 7.12 -1.37 3.75
CA CYS A 31 6.04 -2.22 4.19
C CYS A 31 6.27 -2.61 5.65
N TRP A 32 5.47 -2.05 6.55
CA TRP A 32 5.53 -2.36 7.98
C TRP A 32 5.25 -3.84 8.31
N VAL A 33 4.46 -4.52 7.47
CA VAL A 33 4.16 -5.96 7.59
C VAL A 33 5.40 -6.80 7.28
N LYS A 34 6.07 -6.54 6.15
CA LYS A 34 7.27 -7.25 5.72
C LYS A 34 8.55 -6.75 6.38
N LYS A 35 8.50 -5.59 7.06
CA LYS A 35 9.66 -4.83 7.56
C LYS A 35 10.73 -4.59 6.48
N GLN A 36 10.31 -4.49 5.22
CA GLN A 36 11.19 -4.23 4.06
C GLN A 36 10.95 -2.82 3.51
N ASP A 37 12.04 -2.12 3.21
CA ASP A 37 12.05 -0.91 2.41
C ASP A 37 11.96 -1.25 0.92
N ASN A 38 11.32 -0.38 0.12
CA ASN A 38 11.08 -0.58 -1.32
C ASN A 38 10.33 -1.87 -1.69
N TYR A 39 9.48 -2.37 -0.80
CA TYR A 39 8.63 -3.53 -1.10
C TYR A 39 7.54 -3.15 -2.10
N ASP A 40 7.55 -3.79 -3.27
CA ASP A 40 6.43 -3.76 -4.22
C ASP A 40 5.53 -4.98 -3.95
N CYS A 41 4.35 -4.75 -3.38
CA CYS A 41 3.42 -5.83 -3.07
C CYS A 41 2.75 -6.45 -4.31
N GLY A 42 3.04 -5.98 -5.53
CA GLY A 42 2.42 -6.45 -6.78
C GLY A 42 0.91 -6.23 -6.86
N LYS A 43 0.33 -5.45 -5.95
CA LYS A 43 -1.11 -5.15 -5.88
C LYS A 43 -1.38 -3.69 -6.18
N ASP A 44 -2.44 -3.42 -6.95
CA ASP A 44 -2.89 -2.07 -7.31
C ASP A 44 -3.53 -1.30 -6.15
N SER A 45 -4.04 -2.03 -5.15
CA SER A 45 -4.65 -1.48 -3.93
C SER A 45 -3.97 -2.04 -2.69
N CYS A 46 -3.91 -1.26 -1.61
CA CYS A 46 -3.35 -1.71 -0.35
C CYS A 46 -4.21 -2.86 0.20
N PRO A 47 -3.68 -4.10 0.31
CA PRO A 47 -4.41 -5.18 0.95
C PRO A 47 -4.57 -4.95 2.46
N GLY A 48 -3.92 -3.93 3.04
CA GLY A 48 -4.05 -3.55 4.44
C GLY A 48 -3.75 -4.73 5.37
N TYR A 49 -4.63 -4.98 6.34
CA TYR A 49 -4.56 -6.15 7.21
C TYR A 49 -4.72 -7.49 6.46
N GLY A 50 -5.35 -7.46 5.28
CA GLY A 50 -5.44 -8.62 4.39
C GLY A 50 -4.07 -9.14 3.92
N LEU A 51 -3.02 -8.29 3.88
CA LEU A 51 -1.66 -8.75 3.57
C LEU A 51 -1.15 -9.73 4.63
N PHE A 52 -1.40 -9.42 5.91
CA PHE A 52 -1.04 -10.28 7.04
C PHE A 52 -1.75 -11.64 6.95
N LEU A 53 -3.01 -11.66 6.52
CA LEU A 53 -3.80 -12.88 6.35
C LEU A 53 -3.39 -13.71 5.11
N GLN A 54 -2.96 -13.07 4.01
CA GLN A 54 -2.44 -13.79 2.85
C GLN A 54 -1.07 -14.43 3.15
N GLU A 55 -0.20 -13.72 3.85
CA GLU A 55 1.11 -14.22 4.27
C GLU A 55 0.99 -15.42 5.23
N SER A 56 0.02 -15.41 6.14
CA SER A 56 -0.22 -16.54 7.05
C SER A 56 -0.80 -17.76 6.34
N LYS A 57 -1.55 -17.58 5.24
CA LYS A 57 -2.05 -18.67 4.39
C LYS A 57 -0.99 -19.24 3.44
N SER A 58 -0.02 -18.43 2.99
CA SER A 58 1.07 -18.92 2.12
C SER A 58 2.08 -19.83 2.85
N LYS A 59 1.96 -19.99 4.17
CA LYS A 59 2.79 -20.88 4.99
C LYS A 59 2.17 -22.25 5.30
N ARG A 60 1.02 -22.61 4.69
CA ARG A 60 0.43 -23.95 4.81
C ARG A 60 0.68 -24.78 3.58
#